data_AF-A0AAE1R8N2-F1
#
_entry.id   AF-A0AAE1R8N2-F1
#
_cell.length_a   1.000
_cell.length_b   1.000
_cell.length_c   1.000
_cell.angle_alpha   90.00
_cell.angle_beta   90.00
_cell.angle_gamma   90.00
#
_symmetry.space_group_name_H-M   'P 1'
#
loop_
_entity.id
_entity.type
_entity.pdbx_description
1 polymer ?
#
loop_
_entity_poly.entity_id
_entity_poly.type
_entity_poly.pdbx_seq_one_letter_code
_entity_poly.pdbx_strand_id
1 'polypeptide(L)'
;MKLKARRKVVNARFDQHNRGGSKNVDENMIVLRMRIKELEAGKSEPSSNWMGWEKKYFAHYNEDVCEVIGLLQMYLMETRPALALGMLALLCLSVPFSTYVLVLHIMEMAKFILHVN
;
A
#
# COMPACT_ATOMS: atom_id res chain seq x y z
N MET A 1 20.00 -15.17 -21.71
CA MET A 1 20.72 -14.12 -20.96
C MET A 1 20.29 -14.21 -19.50
N LYS A 2 21.13 -14.76 -18.61
CA LYS A 2 20.74 -15.02 -17.20
C LYS A 2 20.92 -13.75 -16.37
N LEU A 3 19.81 -13.10 -16.00
CA LEU A 3 19.84 -11.97 -15.07
C LEU A 3 20.09 -12.49 -13.65
N LYS A 4 21.35 -12.36 -13.23
CA LYS A 4 21.82 -12.70 -11.89
C LYS A 4 21.20 -11.68 -10.92
N ALA A 5 20.16 -12.08 -10.21
CA ALA A 5 19.52 -11.27 -9.17
C ALA A 5 20.61 -10.80 -8.18
N ARG A 6 20.85 -9.50 -8.16
CA ARG A 6 21.78 -8.87 -7.24
C ARG A 6 21.14 -8.92 -5.86
N ARG A 7 21.68 -9.76 -4.96
CA ARG A 7 21.39 -9.69 -3.51
C ARG A 7 21.74 -8.28 -3.04
N LYS A 8 20.75 -7.39 -2.95
CA LYS A 8 20.89 -6.12 -2.24
C LYS A 8 20.92 -6.46 -0.77
N VAL A 9 22.12 -6.49 -0.20
CA VAL A 9 22.32 -6.57 1.25
C VAL A 9 21.88 -5.23 1.82
N VAL A 10 20.67 -5.19 2.38
CA VAL A 10 20.18 -4.02 3.12
C VAL A 10 20.93 -3.97 4.44
N ASN A 11 21.84 -2.99 4.56
CA ASN A 11 22.57 -2.73 5.80
C ASN A 11 21.73 -1.75 6.65
N ALA A 12 20.99 -2.26 7.63
CA ALA A 12 20.28 -1.44 8.60
C ALA A 12 21.32 -0.82 9.56
N ARG A 13 21.72 0.43 9.32
CA ARG A 13 22.63 1.15 10.23
C ARG A 13 21.87 1.53 11.50
N PHE A 14 22.07 0.78 12.57
CA PHE A 14 21.59 1.12 13.91
C PHE A 14 22.71 1.85 14.67
N ASP A 15 22.48 3.13 14.98
CA ASP A 15 23.41 4.00 15.70
C ASP A 15 23.96 3.32 16.96
N GLN A 16 25.29 3.27 17.03
CA GLN A 16 26.03 2.48 18.00
C GLN A 16 26.33 3.34 19.24
N HIS A 17 25.35 3.48 20.14
CA HIS A 17 25.63 3.86 21.52
C HIS A 17 25.76 2.63 22.42
N ASN A 18 26.89 2.59 23.10
CA ASN A 18 27.48 1.56 23.95
C ASN A 18 26.53 0.95 25.02
N ARG A 19 26.36 -0.39 25.03
CA ARG A 19 26.29 -1.27 26.23
C ARG A 19 26.04 -2.75 25.86
N GLY A 20 27.04 -3.60 26.13
CA GLY A 20 26.92 -5.01 26.55
C GLY A 20 26.15 -6.01 25.70
N GLY A 21 26.88 -6.90 24.99
CA GLY A 21 26.64 -8.35 24.86
C GLY A 21 25.34 -8.90 24.24
N SER A 22 24.19 -8.23 24.36
CA SER A 22 22.87 -8.70 23.92
C SER A 22 22.58 -8.35 22.45
N LYS A 23 23.19 -7.28 21.94
CA LYS A 23 22.86 -6.72 20.62
C LYS A 23 23.17 -7.65 19.44
N ASN A 24 24.21 -8.47 19.58
CA ASN A 24 24.65 -9.38 18.51
C ASN A 24 23.68 -10.55 18.33
N VAL A 25 23.06 -11.02 19.42
CA VAL A 25 22.04 -12.07 19.36
C VAL A 25 20.76 -11.50 18.75
N ASP A 26 20.36 -10.29 19.15
CA ASP A 26 19.18 -9.62 18.58
C ASP A 26 19.31 -9.36 17.07
N GLU A 27 20.48 -8.93 16.60
CA GLU A 27 20.71 -8.72 15.17
C GLU A 27 20.64 -10.03 14.37
N ASN A 28 21.25 -11.11 14.88
CA ASN A 28 21.12 -12.43 14.28
C ASN A 28 19.67 -12.96 14.33
N MET A 29 18.92 -12.67 15.40
CA MET A 29 17.52 -13.06 15.51
C MET A 29 16.61 -12.31 14.53
N ILE A 30 16.89 -11.05 14.21
CA ILE A 30 16.17 -10.30 13.17
C ILE A 30 16.47 -10.90 11.79
N VAL A 31 17.74 -11.19 11.48
CA VAL A 31 18.13 -11.80 10.21
C VAL A 31 17.51 -13.19 10.06
N LEU A 32 17.45 -13.99 11.13
CA LEU A 32 16.78 -15.28 11.13
C LEU A 32 15.28 -15.15 10.84
N ARG A 33 14.57 -14.23 11.52
CA ARG A 33 13.15 -13.97 11.27
C ARG A 33 12.88 -13.51 9.84
N MET A 34 13.73 -12.64 9.29
CA MET A 34 13.64 -12.22 7.89
C MET A 34 13.81 -13.40 6.95
N ARG A 35 14.82 -14.25 7.16
CA ARG A 35 15.05 -15.44 6.32
C ARG A 35 13.93 -16.46 6.44
N ILE A 36 13.36 -16.68 7.63
CA ILE A 36 12.20 -17.56 7.81
C ILE A 36 11.01 -17.03 7.02
N LYS A 37 10.73 -15.73 7.12
CA LYS A 37 9.63 -15.09 6.41
C LYS A 37 9.84 -15.06 4.89
N GLU A 38 11.08 -14.88 4.44
CA GLU A 38 11.48 -14.97 3.02
C GLU A 38 11.30 -16.40 2.48
N LEU A 39 11.72 -17.41 3.24
CA LEU A 39 11.50 -18.82 2.91
C LEU A 39 10.02 -19.22 2.97
N GLU A 40 9.23 -18.63 3.87
CA GLU A 40 7.79 -18.86 3.99
C GLU A 40 7.02 -18.20 2.84
N ALA A 41 7.37 -16.97 2.48
CA ALA A 41 6.82 -16.29 1.30
C ALA A 41 7.19 -17.03 0.01
N GLY A 42 8.44 -17.52 -0.12
CA GLY A 42 8.86 -18.33 -1.26
C GLY A 42 8.22 -19.73 -1.33
N LYS A 43 7.68 -20.23 -0.21
CA LYS A 43 6.93 -21.50 -0.13
C LYS A 43 5.43 -21.36 -0.30
N SER A 44 4.91 -20.14 -0.39
CA SER A 44 3.50 -19.92 -0.69
C SER A 44 3.23 -20.31 -2.15
N GLU A 45 2.94 -21.60 -2.36
CA GLU A 45 2.49 -22.08 -3.65
C GLU A 45 1.20 -21.34 -4.03
N PRO A 46 1.03 -20.93 -5.30
CA PRO A 46 -0.24 -20.42 -5.78
C PRO A 46 -1.32 -21.46 -5.47
N SER A 47 -2.42 -21.04 -4.84
CA SER A 47 -3.53 -21.93 -4.52
C SER A 47 -3.83 -22.84 -5.73
N SER A 48 -3.97 -24.14 -5.48
CA SER A 48 -4.06 -25.15 -6.54
C SER A 48 -5.19 -24.86 -7.53
N ASN A 49 -6.22 -24.15 -7.07
CA ASN A 49 -7.43 -23.75 -7.79
C ASN A 49 -7.25 -22.54 -8.72
N TRP A 50 -6.06 -21.96 -8.83
CA TRP A 50 -5.79 -20.81 -9.70
C TRP A 50 -5.61 -21.23 -11.16
N MET A 51 -6.17 -20.42 -12.05
CA MET A 51 -6.13 -20.66 -13.49
C MET A 51 -4.70 -20.44 -14.01
N GLY A 52 -4.30 -21.15 -15.07
CA GLY A 52 -2.90 -21.17 -15.52
C GLY A 52 -2.31 -19.81 -15.87
N TRP A 53 -3.15 -18.85 -16.29
CA TRP A 53 -2.74 -17.47 -16.54
C TRP A 53 -2.54 -16.68 -15.23
N GLU A 54 -3.34 -16.92 -14.19
CA GLU A 54 -3.22 -16.27 -12.88
C GLU A 54 -1.90 -16.66 -12.21
N LYS A 55 -1.53 -17.96 -12.28
CA LYS A 55 -0.25 -18.46 -11.77
C LYS A 55 0.97 -17.83 -12.45
N LYS A 56 0.84 -17.47 -13.74
CA LYS A 56 1.90 -16.82 -14.53
C LYS A 56 2.15 -15.37 -14.07
N TYR A 57 1.12 -14.66 -13.64
CA TYR A 57 1.23 -13.27 -13.20
C TYR A 57 1.40 -13.12 -11.67
N PHE A 58 1.06 -14.13 -10.87
CA PHE A 58 1.14 -14.09 -9.41
C PHE A 58 2.53 -13.74 -8.86
N ALA A 59 3.58 -14.36 -9.41
CA ALA A 59 4.95 -14.15 -8.94
C ALA A 59 5.42 -12.70 -9.12
N HIS A 60 5.03 -12.07 -10.23
CA HIS A 60 5.39 -10.67 -10.52
C HIS A 60 4.47 -9.69 -9.78
N TYR A 61 3.18 -10.02 -9.70
CA TYR A 61 2.18 -9.18 -9.03
C TYR A 61 2.50 -8.96 -7.54
N ASN A 62 2.93 -10.01 -6.83
CA ASN A 62 3.21 -9.87 -5.41
C ASN A 62 4.45 -9.00 -5.13
N GLU A 63 5.49 -9.11 -5.97
CA GLU A 63 6.69 -8.29 -5.87
C GLU A 63 6.37 -6.82 -6.18
N ASP A 64 5.70 -6.57 -7.30
CA ASP A 64 5.34 -5.22 -7.76
C ASP A 64 4.39 -4.52 -6.77
N VAL A 65 3.36 -5.22 -6.28
CA VAL A 65 2.39 -4.66 -5.33
C VAL A 65 3.04 -4.37 -3.98
N CYS A 66 3.92 -5.24 -3.50
CA CYS A 66 4.65 -5.01 -2.25
C CYS A 66 5.58 -3.79 -2.36
N GLU A 67 6.27 -3.63 -3.50
CA GLU A 67 7.13 -2.47 -3.77
C GLU A 67 6.31 -1.17 -3.87
N VAL A 68 5.20 -1.18 -4.63
CA VAL A 68 4.31 -0.02 -4.78
C VAL A 68 3.70 0.38 -3.44
N ILE A 69 3.23 -0.58 -2.63
CA ILE A 69 2.71 -0.30 -1.28
C ILE A 69 3.82 0.24 -0.38
N GLY A 70 5.04 -0.31 -0.46
CA GLY A 70 6.18 0.17 0.32
C GLY A 70 6.56 1.62 -0.03
N LEU A 71 6.58 1.97 -1.33
CA LEU A 71 6.82 3.32 -1.81
C LEU A 71 5.70 4.28 -1.38
N LEU A 72 4.44 3.84 -1.50
CA LEU A 72 3.29 4.60 -1.05
C LEU A 72 3.35 4.86 0.46
N GLN A 73 3.69 3.85 1.25
CA GLN A 73 3.85 3.95 2.70
C GLN A 73 5.02 4.87 3.07
N MET A 74 6.15 4.78 2.37
CA MET A 74 7.30 5.67 2.56
C MET A 74 6.92 7.13 2.24
N TYR A 75 6.20 7.35 1.14
CA TYR A 75 5.69 8.66 0.75
C TYR A 75 4.67 9.22 1.74
N LEU A 76 3.78 8.37 2.28
CA LEU A 76 2.85 8.75 3.35
C LEU A 76 3.52 8.98 4.71
N MET A 77 4.72 8.43 4.94
CA MET A 77 5.51 8.71 6.13
C MET A 77 6.35 9.97 5.98
N GLU A 78 6.84 10.27 4.77
CA GLU A 78 7.59 11.50 4.48
C GLU A 78 6.68 12.74 4.40
N THR A 79 5.50 12.61 3.80
CA THR A 79 4.47 13.65 3.82
C THR A 79 3.66 13.51 5.10
N ARG A 80 3.24 14.59 5.75
CA ARG A 80 2.31 14.48 6.90
C ARG A 80 1.07 13.71 6.40
N PRO A 81 0.81 12.46 6.84
CA PRO A 81 -0.16 11.56 6.20
C PRO A 81 -1.57 12.17 6.14
N ALA A 82 -1.88 13.06 7.07
CA ALA A 82 -3.11 13.84 7.12
C ALA A 82 -3.32 14.78 5.92
N LEU A 83 -2.26 15.31 5.30
CA LEU A 83 -2.37 16.30 4.23
C LEU A 83 -2.68 15.62 2.89
N ALA A 84 -2.00 14.51 2.58
CA ALA A 84 -2.31 13.70 1.39
C ALA A 84 -3.73 13.10 1.47
N LEU A 85 -4.10 12.54 2.63
CA LEU A 85 -5.45 12.04 2.87
C LEU A 85 -6.49 13.15 2.81
N GLY A 86 -6.17 14.34 3.32
CA GLY A 86 -7.04 15.53 3.24
C GLY A 86 -7.29 15.96 1.79
N MET A 87 -6.25 16.03 0.96
CA MET A 87 -6.39 16.37 -0.45
C MET A 87 -7.19 15.32 -1.23
N LEU A 88 -6.95 14.04 -0.97
CA LEU A 88 -7.73 12.94 -1.56
C LEU A 88 -9.20 13.02 -1.14
N ALA A 89 -9.48 13.27 0.14
CA ALA A 89 -10.83 13.45 0.64
C ALA A 89 -11.53 14.66 0.01
N LEU A 90 -10.83 15.79 -0.18
CA LEU A 90 -11.38 16.97 -0.87
C LEU A 90 -11.74 16.66 -2.33
N LEU A 91 -10.89 15.92 -3.04
CA LEU A 91 -11.17 15.47 -4.41
C LEU A 91 -12.36 14.50 -4.46
N CYS A 92 -12.43 13.56 -3.53
CA CYS A 92 -13.55 12.63 -3.42
C CYS A 92 -14.86 13.34 -3.03
N LEU A 93 -14.79 14.43 -2.26
CA LEU A 93 -15.95 15.23 -1.83
C LEU A 93 -16.40 16.24 -2.88
N SER A 94 -15.54 16.66 -3.82
CA SER A 94 -15.93 17.66 -4.83
C SER A 94 -17.06 17.18 -5.73
N VAL A 95 -17.04 15.89 -6.09
CA VAL A 95 -18.06 15.24 -6.92
C VAL A 95 -19.43 15.16 -6.20
N PRO A 96 -19.56 14.56 -5.00
CA PRO A 96 -20.83 14.50 -4.28
C PRO A 96 -21.34 15.88 -3.86
N PHE A 97 -20.45 16.86 -3.64
CA PHE A 97 -20.87 18.22 -3.36
C PHE A 97 -21.53 18.89 -4.57
N SER A 98 -20.94 18.72 -5.77
CA SER A 98 -21.55 19.23 -7.00
C SER A 98 -22.89 18.55 -7.31
N THR A 99 -23.01 17.23 -7.10
CA THR A 99 -24.26 16.52 -7.35
C THR A 99 -25.35 16.91 -6.34
N TYR A 100 -24.98 17.16 -5.07
CA TYR A 100 -25.90 17.64 -4.05
C TYR A 100 -26.56 18.97 -4.44
N VAL A 101 -25.76 19.94 -4.89
CA VAL A 101 -26.28 21.26 -5.33
C VAL A 101 -27.25 21.13 -6.51
N LEU A 102 -26.93 20.26 -7.48
CA LEU A 102 -27.81 19.99 -8.62
C LEU A 102 -29.15 19.39 -8.19
N VAL A 103 -29.12 18.42 -7.27
CA VAL A 103 -30.34 17.79 -6.74
C VAL A 103 -31.21 18.80 -5.99
N LEU A 104 -30.61 19.73 -5.23
CA LEU A 104 -31.35 20.80 -4.57
C LEU A 104 -32.07 21.72 -5.59
N HIS A 105 -31.37 22.16 -6.65
CA HIS A 105 -31.97 23.01 -7.69
C HIS A 105 -33.13 22.30 -8.40
N ILE A 106 -32.98 21.00 -8.71
CA ILE A 106 -34.05 20.23 -9.34
C ILE A 106 -35.27 20.12 -8.41
N MET A 107 -35.05 19.91 -7.10
CA MET A 107 -36.14 19.87 -6.12
C MET A 107 -36.88 21.21 -5.99
N GLU A 108 -36.15 22.33 -5.99
CA GLU A 108 -36.78 23.66 -5.96
C GLU A 108 -37.62 23.93 -7.21
N MET A 109 -37.12 23.58 -8.39
CA MET A 109 -37.87 23.71 -9.65
C MET A 109 -39.10 22.79 -9.66
N ALA A 110 -38.97 21.55 -9.17
CA ALA A 110 -40.09 20.62 -9.05
C ALA A 110 -41.18 21.15 -8.09
N LYS A 111 -40.79 21.74 -6.95
CA LYS A 111 -41.73 22.39 -6.03
C LYS A 111 -42.42 23.59 -6.67
N PHE A 112 -41.68 24.41 -7.41
CA PHE A 112 -42.24 25.55 -8.12
C PHE A 112 -43.29 25.09 -9.15
N ILE A 113 -42.99 24.07 -9.94
CA ILE A 113 -43.92 23.50 -10.93
C ILE A 113 -45.17 22.90 -10.26
N LEU A 114 -45.01 22.16 -9.16
CA LEU A 114 -46.14 21.60 -8.41
C LEU A 114 -47.01 22.66 -7.72
N HIS A 115 -46.45 23.81 -7.37
CA HIS A 115 -47.18 24.92 -6.77
C HIS A 115 -47.83 25.85 -7.82
N VAL A 116 -47.26 25.94 -9.03
CA VAL A 116 -47.75 26.79 -10.11
C VAL A 116 -48.86 26.13 -10.94
N ASN A 117 -48.99 24.81 -10.88
CA ASN A 117 -50.03 24.01 -11.56
C ASN A 117 -51.13 23.58 -10.58
#